data_AF-A0A260V221-F1
#
_entry.id   AF-A0A260V221-F1
#
_cell.length_a   1.000
_cell.length_b   1.000
_cell.length_c   1.000
_cell.angle_alpha   90.00
_cell.angle_beta   90.00
_cell.angle_gamma   90.00
#
_symmetry.space_group_name_H-M   'P 1'
#
loop_
_entity.id
_entity.type
_entity.pdbx_description
1 polymer ?
#
loop_
_entity_poly.entity_id
_entity_poly.type
_entity_poly.pdbx_seq_one_letter_code
_entity_poly.pdbx_strand_id
1 'polypeptide(L)'
;MISKAASNTVALVSWATVAVLVFDGFLSGILSVFFLPTYLGSVQFPISAVLGGIANVALVLAARKVAERPIWVASPLFGWLFAIVLCMLGGPGNDVLLLADWRTMLLIVAGAGPAGVLLFMFRMKAITAGLHADPHPAAHPRSSSESTVR
;
A
#
# COMPACT_ATOMS: atom_id res chain seq x y z
N MET A 1 7.49 7.86 34.46
CA MET A 1 7.17 6.46 34.10
C MET A 1 5.89 6.32 33.25
N ILE A 2 4.87 7.16 33.46
CA ILE A 2 3.56 7.09 32.77
C ILE A 2 3.64 7.33 31.25
N SER A 3 4.49 8.26 30.79
CA SER A 3 4.68 8.59 29.36
C SER A 3 5.19 7.41 28.51
N LYS A 4 6.06 6.56 29.08
CA LYS A 4 6.61 5.40 28.36
C LYS A 4 5.57 4.29 28.17
N ALA A 5 4.70 4.07 29.16
CA ALA A 5 3.61 3.11 29.06
C ALA A 5 2.58 3.53 27.99
N ALA A 6 2.19 4.81 27.97
CA ALA A 6 1.26 5.34 26.97
C ALA A 6 1.83 5.25 25.54
N SER A 7 3.12 5.59 25.36
CA SER A 7 3.82 5.45 24.07
C SER A 7 3.83 4.00 23.58
N ASN A 8 4.09 3.04 24.48
CA ASN A 8 4.11 1.63 24.13
C ASN A 8 2.73 1.14 23.67
N THR A 9 1.65 1.57 24.32
CA THR A 9 0.28 1.21 23.94
C THR A 9 -0.09 1.74 22.54
N VAL A 10 0.27 2.98 22.22
CA VAL A 10 0.00 3.56 20.88
C VAL A 10 0.78 2.83 19.79
N ALA A 11 2.06 2.55 20.05
CA ALA A 11 2.85 1.70 19.17
C ALA A 11 2.21 0.31 19.03
N LEU A 12 1.66 -0.22 20.14
CA LEU A 12 1.03 -1.54 20.16
C LEU A 12 -0.16 -1.62 19.19
N VAL A 13 -1.03 -0.63 19.28
CA VAL A 13 -2.24 -0.51 18.47
C VAL A 13 -1.89 -0.28 17.00
N SER A 14 -0.87 0.54 16.71
CA SER A 14 -0.42 0.78 15.33
C SER A 14 0.07 -0.51 14.67
N TRP A 15 0.95 -1.28 15.33
CA TRP A 15 1.44 -2.52 14.74
C TRP A 15 0.35 -3.58 14.61
N ALA A 16 -0.57 -3.67 15.59
CA ALA A 16 -1.68 -4.60 15.54
C ALA A 16 -2.60 -4.29 14.34
N THR A 17 -2.87 -3.01 14.11
CA THR A 17 -3.69 -2.57 12.97
C THR A 17 -3.01 -2.87 11.63
N VAL A 18 -1.69 -2.64 11.53
CA VAL A 18 -0.92 -3.01 10.33
C VAL A 18 -0.96 -4.52 10.09
N ALA A 19 -0.82 -5.33 11.14
CA ALA A 19 -0.90 -6.79 11.03
C ALA A 19 -2.28 -7.25 10.54
N VAL A 20 -3.36 -6.66 11.08
CA VAL A 20 -4.73 -6.94 10.63
C VAL A 20 -4.92 -6.55 9.16
N LEU A 21 -4.40 -5.39 8.73
CA LEU A 21 -4.47 -4.96 7.33
C LEU A 21 -3.72 -5.91 6.39
N VAL A 22 -2.55 -6.41 6.79
CA VAL A 22 -1.79 -7.41 6.02
C VAL A 22 -2.59 -8.70 5.89
N PHE A 23 -3.16 -9.18 7.00
CA PHE A 23 -3.99 -10.38 7.00
C PHE A 23 -5.26 -10.21 6.17
N ASP A 24 -5.90 -9.05 6.22
CA ASP A 24 -7.08 -8.74 5.39
C ASP A 24 -6.72 -8.68 3.91
N GLY A 25 -5.58 -8.07 3.55
CA GLY A 25 -5.06 -8.09 2.18
C GLY A 25 -4.79 -9.52 1.69
N PHE A 26 -4.20 -10.37 2.54
CA PHE A 26 -3.99 -11.78 2.25
C PHE A 26 -5.31 -12.53 2.01
N LEU A 27 -6.29 -12.34 2.90
CA LEU A 27 -7.60 -12.99 2.79
C LEU A 27 -8.35 -12.51 1.54
N SER A 28 -8.29 -11.21 1.26
CA SER A 28 -8.82 -10.61 0.03
C SER A 28 -8.17 -11.22 -1.22
N GLY A 29 -6.86 -11.51 -1.19
CA GLY A 29 -6.16 -12.19 -2.27
C GLY A 29 -6.67 -13.61 -2.51
N ILE A 30 -6.84 -14.40 -1.44
CA ILE A 30 -7.41 -15.75 -1.53
C ILE A 30 -8.82 -15.70 -2.14
N LEU A 31 -9.69 -14.83 -1.61
CA LEU A 31 -11.04 -14.66 -2.15
C LEU A 31 -11.01 -14.25 -3.62
N SER A 32 -10.10 -13.35 -3.99
CA SER A 32 -10.00 -12.89 -5.38
C SER A 32 -9.67 -14.04 -6.34
N VAL A 33 -8.76 -14.94 -5.95
CA VAL A 33 -8.42 -16.14 -6.71
C VAL A 33 -9.60 -17.11 -6.78
N PHE A 34 -10.26 -17.39 -5.66
CA PHE A 34 -11.36 -18.35 -5.58
C PHE A 34 -12.59 -17.92 -6.38
N PHE A 35 -12.86 -16.62 -6.42
CA PHE A 35 -13.97 -16.06 -7.19
C PHE A 35 -13.58 -15.65 -8.62
N LEU A 36 -12.30 -15.83 -9.02
CA LEU A 36 -11.85 -15.53 -10.37
C LEU A 36 -12.53 -16.39 -11.46
N PRO A 37 -12.76 -17.71 -11.26
CA PRO A 37 -13.49 -18.54 -12.22
C PRO A 37 -15.01 -18.45 -12.04
N THR A 38 -15.56 -17.30 -11.63
CA THR A 38 -17.02 -17.11 -11.58
C THR A 38 -17.61 -17.07 -12.99
N TYR A 39 -18.73 -17.75 -13.20
CA TYR A 39 -19.46 -17.77 -14.48
C TYR A 39 -20.80 -17.07 -14.34
N LEU A 40 -21.17 -16.25 -15.33
CA LEU A 40 -22.55 -15.84 -15.56
C LEU A 40 -23.09 -16.59 -16.77
N GLY A 41 -23.91 -17.62 -16.51
CA GLY A 41 -24.35 -18.54 -17.54
C GLY A 41 -23.15 -19.27 -18.16
N SER A 42 -22.91 -19.04 -19.45
CA SER A 42 -21.82 -19.65 -20.21
C SER A 42 -20.54 -18.80 -20.26
N VAL A 43 -20.61 -17.54 -19.80
CA VAL A 43 -19.51 -16.56 -19.96
C VAL A 43 -18.75 -16.42 -18.64
N GLN A 44 -17.42 -16.51 -18.71
CA GLN A 44 -16.55 -16.24 -17.57
C GLN A 44 -16.62 -14.75 -17.20
N PHE A 45 -16.91 -14.46 -15.93
CA PHE A 45 -17.08 -13.11 -15.42
C PHE A 45 -16.16 -12.87 -14.21
N PRO A 46 -14.90 -12.44 -14.44
CA PRO A 46 -13.89 -12.29 -13.39
C PRO A 46 -14.08 -11.00 -12.57
N ILE A 47 -15.26 -10.82 -11.98
CA ILE A 47 -15.61 -9.62 -11.19
C ILE A 47 -14.75 -9.48 -9.93
N SER A 48 -14.20 -10.59 -9.42
CA SER A 48 -13.31 -10.59 -8.28
C SER A 48 -12.03 -9.76 -8.53
N ALA A 49 -11.58 -9.62 -9.78
CA ALA A 49 -10.44 -8.77 -10.12
C ALA A 49 -10.72 -7.28 -9.82
N VAL A 50 -11.93 -6.82 -10.12
CA VAL A 50 -12.36 -5.44 -9.85
C VAL A 50 -12.57 -5.24 -8.35
N LEU A 51 -13.23 -6.20 -7.69
CA LEU A 51 -13.46 -6.15 -6.24
C LEU A 51 -12.13 -6.18 -5.45
N GLY A 52 -11.17 -6.99 -5.89
CA GLY A 52 -9.82 -7.02 -5.33
C GLY A 52 -9.10 -5.68 -5.48
N GLY A 53 -9.26 -5.00 -6.62
CA GLY A 53 -8.74 -3.65 -6.82
C GLY A 53 -9.34 -2.62 -5.85
N ILE A 54 -10.66 -2.65 -5.68
CA ILE A 54 -11.36 -1.77 -4.74
C ILE A 54 -10.89 -2.05 -3.29
N ALA A 55 -10.80 -3.33 -2.91
CA ALA A 55 -10.32 -3.74 -1.59
C ALA A 55 -8.88 -3.26 -1.35
N ASN A 56 -7.97 -3.45 -2.30
CA ASN A 56 -6.58 -3.00 -2.19
C ASN A 56 -6.47 -1.46 -2.08
N VAL A 57 -7.29 -0.70 -2.82
CA VAL A 57 -7.37 0.76 -2.67
C VAL A 57 -7.83 1.14 -1.26
N ALA A 58 -8.92 0.54 -0.78
CA ALA A 58 -9.44 0.82 0.55
C ALA A 58 -8.42 0.48 1.66
N LEU A 59 -7.72 -0.64 1.52
CA LEU A 59 -6.68 -1.09 2.44
C LEU A 59 -5.48 -0.16 2.47
N VAL A 60 -4.99 0.30 1.31
CA VAL A 60 -3.90 1.28 1.24
C VAL A 60 -4.32 2.62 1.88
N LEU A 61 -5.56 3.06 1.66
CA LEU A 61 -6.10 4.27 2.29
C LEU A 61 -6.23 4.12 3.82
N ALA A 62 -6.62 2.94 4.29
CA ALA A 62 -6.67 2.63 5.73
C ALA A 62 -5.26 2.59 6.34
N ALA A 63 -4.31 1.90 5.68
CA ALA A 63 -2.92 1.80 6.13
C ALA A 63 -2.25 3.18 6.26
N ARG A 64 -2.58 4.11 5.36
CA ARG A 64 -2.10 5.51 5.44
C ARG A 64 -2.49 6.27 6.70
N LYS A 65 -3.57 5.88 7.37
CA LYS A 65 -4.01 6.55 8.61
C LYS A 65 -3.19 6.12 9.81
N VAL A 66 -2.45 5.01 9.71
CA VAL A 66 -1.80 4.35 10.85
C VAL A 66 -0.28 4.25 10.67
N ALA A 67 0.20 4.20 9.42
CA ALA A 67 1.60 4.06 9.09
C ALA A 67 2.20 5.34 8.49
N GLU A 68 3.35 5.75 9.03
CA GLU A 68 4.10 6.92 8.53
C GLU A 68 5.04 6.58 7.38
N ARG A 69 5.67 5.39 7.42
CA ARG A 69 6.60 5.00 6.35
C ARG A 69 5.85 4.42 5.15
N PRO A 70 6.24 4.78 3.92
CA PRO A 70 5.56 4.33 2.70
C PRO A 70 5.56 2.80 2.54
N ILE A 71 6.59 2.10 3.03
CA ILE A 71 6.67 0.63 2.96
C ILE A 71 5.54 -0.04 3.77
N TRP A 72 5.20 0.51 4.94
CA TRP A 72 4.15 -0.02 5.81
C TRP A 72 2.76 0.33 5.30
N VAL A 73 2.63 1.41 4.53
CA VAL A 73 1.37 1.74 3.83
C VAL A 73 1.06 0.72 2.73
N ALA A 74 2.09 0.15 2.09
CA ALA A 74 1.95 -0.88 1.06
C ALA A 74 1.80 -2.31 1.61
N SER A 75 1.85 -2.50 2.93
CA SER A 75 1.81 -3.81 3.58
C SER A 75 0.59 -4.69 3.20
N PRO A 76 -0.65 -4.19 3.11
CA PRO A 76 -1.78 -5.03 2.69
C PRO A 76 -1.64 -5.55 1.27
N LEU A 77 -1.02 -4.76 0.38
CA LEU A 77 -0.77 -5.15 -1.01
C LEU A 77 0.23 -6.31 -1.09
N PHE A 78 1.23 -6.33 -0.21
CA PHE A 78 2.15 -7.47 -0.08
C PHE A 78 1.44 -8.72 0.44
N GLY A 79 0.52 -8.59 1.40
CA GLY A 79 -0.31 -9.71 1.85
C GLY A 79 -1.15 -10.30 0.71
N TRP A 80 -1.78 -9.44 -0.09
CA TRP A 80 -2.54 -9.82 -1.27
C TRP A 80 -1.69 -10.52 -2.35
N LEU A 81 -0.52 -9.95 -2.67
CA LEU A 81 0.42 -10.57 -3.63
C LEU A 81 0.91 -11.93 -3.13
N PHE A 82 1.20 -12.05 -1.84
CA PHE A 82 1.63 -13.29 -1.24
C PHE A 82 0.55 -14.38 -1.37
N ALA A 83 -0.73 -14.05 -1.16
CA ALA A 83 -1.84 -14.96 -1.40
C ALA A 83 -1.88 -15.47 -2.84
N ILE A 84 -1.74 -14.56 -3.82
CA ILE A 84 -1.73 -14.92 -5.24
C ILE A 84 -0.58 -15.87 -5.56
N VAL A 85 0.64 -15.55 -5.11
CA VAL A 85 1.81 -16.39 -5.32
C VAL A 85 1.60 -17.77 -4.71
N LEU A 86 1.08 -17.85 -3.48
CA LEU A 86 0.74 -19.14 -2.87
C LEU A 86 -0.27 -19.94 -3.70
N CYS A 87 -1.32 -19.29 -4.21
CA CYS A 87 -2.28 -19.95 -5.08
C CYS A 87 -1.72 -20.39 -6.44
N MET A 88 -0.67 -19.72 -6.94
CA MET A 88 0.05 -20.13 -8.16
C MET A 88 0.97 -21.32 -7.91
N LEU A 89 1.55 -21.44 -6.71
CA LEU A 89 2.45 -22.55 -6.36
C LEU A 89 1.70 -23.88 -6.16
N GLY A 90 0.39 -23.84 -5.88
CA GLY A 90 -0.45 -25.03 -5.76
C GLY A 90 -1.27 -25.06 -4.49
N GLY A 91 -2.35 -25.84 -4.51
CA GLY A 91 -3.27 -26.09 -3.41
C GLY A 91 -2.96 -27.41 -2.68
N PRO A 92 -3.61 -27.66 -1.53
CA PRO A 92 -3.36 -28.82 -0.67
C PRO A 92 -3.65 -30.19 -1.30
N GLY A 93 -4.20 -30.23 -2.51
CA GLY A 93 -4.44 -31.44 -3.32
C GLY A 93 -3.47 -31.62 -4.48
N ASN A 94 -2.35 -30.87 -4.53
CA ASN A 94 -1.45 -30.79 -5.68
C ASN A 94 -2.08 -30.15 -6.94
N ASP A 95 -3.23 -29.47 -6.78
CA ASP A 95 -3.91 -28.74 -7.84
C ASP A 95 -3.44 -27.29 -7.92
N VAL A 96 -3.30 -26.73 -9.13
CA VAL A 96 -2.97 -25.31 -9.30
C VAL A 96 -4.25 -24.48 -9.22
N LEU A 97 -4.38 -23.67 -8.16
CA LEU A 97 -5.58 -22.85 -7.90
C LEU A 97 -5.69 -21.65 -8.84
N LEU A 98 -4.55 -21.14 -9.32
CA LEU A 98 -4.49 -20.01 -10.24
C LEU A 98 -3.57 -20.32 -11.42
N LEU A 99 -4.16 -20.49 -12.60
CA LEU A 99 -3.40 -20.68 -13.83
C LEU A 99 -2.90 -19.34 -14.37
N ALA A 100 -1.73 -19.35 -15.02
CA ALA A 100 -1.18 -18.18 -15.69
C ALA A 100 -1.92 -17.90 -17.01
N ASP A 101 -3.13 -17.37 -16.92
CA ASP A 101 -3.98 -16.99 -18.04
C ASP A 101 -4.29 -15.48 -18.04
N TRP A 102 -5.14 -15.06 -18.99
CA TRP A 102 -5.55 -13.66 -19.13
C TRP A 102 -6.32 -13.12 -17.90
N ARG A 103 -7.00 -13.99 -17.14
CA ARG A 103 -7.74 -13.62 -15.92
C ARG A 103 -6.77 -13.30 -14.80
N THR A 104 -5.67 -14.04 -14.72
CA THR A 104 -4.59 -13.75 -13.77
C THR A 104 -3.91 -12.43 -14.09
N MET A 105 -3.63 -12.15 -15.38
CA MET A 105 -3.16 -10.82 -15.81
C MET A 105 -4.15 -9.72 -15.42
N LEU A 106 -5.45 -9.94 -15.66
CA LEU A 106 -6.49 -8.99 -15.26
C LEU A 106 -6.54 -8.79 -13.75
N LEU A 107 -6.42 -9.86 -12.95
CA LEU A 107 -6.40 -9.80 -11.49
C LEU A 107 -5.21 -8.98 -10.99
N ILE A 108 -4.01 -9.20 -11.54
CA ILE A 108 -2.81 -8.43 -11.16
C ILE A 108 -2.98 -6.96 -11.53
N VAL A 109 -3.40 -6.66 -12.76
CA VAL A 109 -3.51 -5.27 -13.24
C VAL A 109 -4.65 -4.53 -12.55
N ALA A 110 -5.84 -5.12 -12.45
CA ALA A 110 -6.99 -4.49 -11.80
C ALA A 110 -6.85 -4.47 -10.27
N GLY A 111 -6.26 -5.52 -9.69
CA GLY A 111 -6.05 -5.66 -8.25
C GLY A 111 -4.95 -4.76 -7.71
N ALA A 112 -3.78 -4.75 -8.35
CA ALA A 112 -2.63 -3.98 -7.86
C ALA A 112 -2.48 -2.61 -8.53
N GLY A 113 -2.95 -2.43 -9.76
CA GLY A 113 -2.74 -1.21 -10.54
C GLY A 113 -3.25 0.07 -9.85
N PRO A 114 -4.55 0.16 -9.50
CA PRO A 114 -5.11 1.35 -8.86
C PRO A 114 -4.42 1.68 -7.52
N ALA A 115 -4.19 0.68 -6.68
CA ALA A 115 -3.51 0.84 -5.40
C ALA A 115 -2.04 1.27 -5.57
N GLY A 116 -1.34 0.70 -6.56
CA GLY A 116 0.02 1.08 -6.92
C GLY A 116 0.14 2.52 -7.41
N VAL A 117 -0.81 2.99 -8.23
CA VAL A 117 -0.88 4.40 -8.66
C VAL A 117 -1.06 5.31 -7.45
N LEU A 118 -1.94 4.98 -6.50
CA LEU A 118 -2.12 5.77 -5.28
C LEU A 118 -0.84 5.85 -4.44
N LEU A 119 -0.16 4.73 -4.23
CA LEU A 119 1.13 4.70 -3.52
C LEU A 119 2.18 5.58 -4.22
N PHE A 120 2.23 5.52 -5.55
CA PHE A 120 3.11 6.36 -6.35
C PHE A 120 2.78 7.85 -6.19
N MET A 121 1.51 8.22 -6.25
CA MET A 121 1.07 9.61 -6.04
C MET A 121 1.45 10.13 -4.65
N PHE A 122 1.30 9.31 -3.61
CA PHE A 122 1.70 9.68 -2.26
C PHE A 122 3.21 9.90 -2.15
N ARG A 123 4.00 9.05 -2.81
CA ARG A 123 5.44 9.18 -2.87
C ARG A 123 5.87 10.45 -3.59
N MET A 124 5.25 10.76 -4.73
CA MET A 124 5.53 11.97 -5.52
C MET A 124 5.25 13.24 -4.72
N LYS A 125 4.10 13.31 -4.05
CA LYS A 125 3.74 14.46 -3.20
C LYS A 125 4.77 14.71 -2.09
N ALA A 126 5.32 13.64 -1.51
CA ALA A 126 6.37 13.75 -0.49
C ALA A 126 7.69 14.32 -1.05
N ILE A 127 8.07 13.96 -2.29
CA ILE A 127 9.28 14.51 -2.95
C ILE A 127 9.09 16.00 -3.23
N THR A 128 7.95 16.36 -3.83
CA THR A 128 7.66 17.75 -4.20
C THR A 128 7.59 18.65 -2.96
N ALA A 129 7.00 18.17 -1.85
CA ALA A 129 6.97 18.91 -0.60
C ALA A 129 8.37 19.15 -0.01
N GLY A 130 9.27 18.14 -0.08
CA GLY A 130 10.66 18.30 0.32
C GLY A 130 11.41 19.33 -0.51
N LEU A 131 11.17 19.35 -1.83
CA LEU A 131 11.81 20.29 -2.75
C LEU A 131 11.39 21.75 -2.50
N HIS A 132 10.13 22.00 -2.12
CA HIS A 132 9.65 23.34 -1.76
C HIS A 132 10.05 23.77 -0.35
N ALA A 133 10.45 22.84 0.51
CA ALA A 133 10.89 23.13 1.88
C ALA A 133 12.36 23.56 1.98
N ASP A 134 13.12 23.51 0.87
CA ASP A 134 14.45 24.11 0.73
C ASP A 134 14.33 25.52 0.10
N PRO A 135 14.03 26.59 0.87
CA PRO A 135 14.33 27.94 0.43
C PRO A 135 15.85 28.05 0.38
N HIS A 136 16.38 28.16 -0.84
CA HIS A 136 17.77 28.45 -1.13
C HIS A 136 18.37 29.43 -0.08
N PRO A 137 19.46 29.08 0.62
CA PRO A 137 20.25 30.05 1.36
C PRO A 137 21.02 30.92 0.36
N ALA A 138 20.30 31.78 -0.35
CA ALA A 138 20.83 32.77 -1.28
C ALA A 138 20.37 34.16 -0.84
N ALA A 139 20.84 34.56 0.33
CA ALA A 139 21.15 35.95 0.63
C ALA A 139 21.96 35.96 1.93
N HIS A 140 23.27 35.74 1.81
CA HIS A 140 24.20 36.31 2.78
C HIS A 140 23.91 37.82 2.80
N PRO A 141 23.43 38.43 3.90
CA PRO A 141 23.58 39.86 4.06
C PRO A 141 25.08 40.06 4.17
N ARG A 142 25.70 40.70 3.17
CA ARG A 142 27.08 41.19 3.32
C ARG A 142 27.14 41.95 4.64
N SER A 143 28.10 41.56 5.48
CA SER A 143 28.53 42.33 6.62
C SER A 143 28.90 43.75 6.15
N SER A 144 28.07 44.73 6.44
CA SER A 144 28.50 46.12 6.48
C SER A 144 29.27 46.33 7.77
N SER A 145 30.53 45.89 7.76
CA SER A 145 31.56 46.57 8.52
C SER A 145 31.70 47.99 7.96
N GLU A 146 31.95 48.93 8.86
CA GLU A 146 32.30 50.34 8.60
C GLU A 146 31.14 51.31 8.35
N SER A 147 30.88 52.16 9.34
CA SER A 147 31.17 53.60 9.23
C SER A 147 30.40 54.38 10.31
N THR A 148 31.15 54.94 11.28
CA THR A 148 30.98 56.31 11.81
C THR A 148 29.66 56.56 12.58
N VAL A 149 29.67 56.89 13.88
CA VAL A 149 29.88 58.26 14.39
C VAL A 149 29.99 58.20 15.93
N ARG A 150 30.90 59.03 16.44
CA ARG A 150 31.17 59.42 17.83
C ARG A 150 29.94 59.82 18.62
#